data_AF-A0A8H6YKD7-F1
#
_entry.id   AF-A0A8H6YKD7-F1
#
_cell.length_a   1.000
_cell.length_b   1.000
_cell.length_c   1.000
_cell.angle_alpha   90.00
_cell.angle_beta   90.00
_cell.angle_gamma   90.00
#
_symmetry.space_group_name_H-M   'P 1'
#
loop_
_entity.id
_entity.type
_entity.pdbx_description
1 polymer ?
#
loop_
_entity_poly.entity_id
_entity_poly.type
_entity_poly.pdbx_seq_one_letter_code
_entity_poly.pdbx_strand_id
1 'polypeptide(L)'
;MFLLAGQNNPANTLAFGLIELARQPQFQEQLHTEIQSHSMLAAGSQTPYDEMPLLNAFIKELLRFYPAKPLTDRMAVQDTAIPLSQSIVTSKGERLTSTPVRKGQIMTVAIASYQRFIRTAWGSDVHEFRPSRWMKRTPQQKEVLGPYVGLLAFLGSTHTRLGWGLAILEMQAILYKLVGKFSFALPEDDVIRTRLANTLLPAGRSGEEAAPLRVTRIAESSKAHGSVVAHTELEST
;
A
#
# COMPACT_ATOMS: atom_id res chain seq x y z
N MET A 1 -1.03 -4.60 25.87
CA MET A 1 0.16 -4.45 25.00
C MET A 1 -0.10 -5.01 23.58
N PHE A 2 -1.18 -4.57 22.91
CA PHE A 2 -1.45 -4.92 21.50
C PHE A 2 -1.63 -3.68 20.61
N LEU A 3 -2.04 -2.55 21.21
CA LEU A 3 -2.28 -1.28 20.50
C LEU A 3 -1.00 -0.65 19.95
N LEU A 4 0.11 -0.67 20.70
CA LEU A 4 1.38 -0.06 20.28
C LEU A 4 2.04 -0.75 19.07
N ALA A 5 1.79 -2.04 18.86
CA ALA A 5 2.32 -2.77 17.70
C ALA A 5 1.48 -2.54 16.42
N GLY A 6 0.22 -2.11 16.55
CA GLY A 6 -0.67 -1.78 15.45
C GLY A 6 -0.60 -0.33 15.00
N GLN A 7 -0.39 0.61 15.94
CA GLN A 7 -0.56 2.04 15.71
C GLN A 7 0.46 2.69 14.75
N ASN A 8 1.67 2.12 14.63
CA ASN A 8 2.73 2.72 13.80
C ASN A 8 2.91 2.08 12.40
N ASN A 9 2.04 1.17 11.97
CA ASN A 9 2.25 0.42 10.72
C ASN A 9 1.51 0.98 9.49
N PRO A 10 0.19 1.27 9.52
CA PRO A 10 -0.51 1.77 8.33
C PRO A 10 -0.27 3.27 8.09
N ALA A 11 -0.09 4.09 9.13
CA ALA A 11 0.03 5.55 9.00
C ALA A 11 1.19 5.98 8.09
N ASN A 12 2.40 5.44 8.32
CA ASN A 12 3.56 5.78 7.48
C ASN A 12 3.40 5.25 6.04
N THR A 13 2.81 4.07 5.90
CA THR A 13 2.50 3.47 4.60
C THR A 13 1.54 4.37 3.83
N LEU A 14 0.49 4.86 4.49
CA LEU A 14 -0.49 5.81 3.94
C LEU A 14 0.14 7.16 3.59
N ALA A 15 1.08 7.66 4.40
CA ALA A 15 1.81 8.88 4.08
C ALA A 15 2.58 8.74 2.75
N PHE A 16 3.28 7.62 2.53
CA PHE A 16 3.84 7.30 1.21
C PHE A 16 2.75 7.23 0.13
N GLY A 17 1.57 6.71 0.45
CA GLY A 17 0.46 6.64 -0.50
C GLY A 17 0.02 8.01 -1.00
N LEU A 18 -0.17 8.97 -0.10
CA LEU A 18 -0.51 10.35 -0.49
C LEU A 18 0.57 10.98 -1.37
N ILE A 19 1.84 10.69 -1.08
CA ILE A 19 2.99 11.14 -1.87
C ILE A 19 3.01 10.50 -3.27
N GLU A 20 2.75 9.20 -3.38
CA GLU A 20 2.67 8.51 -4.68
C GLU A 20 1.47 8.98 -5.51
N LEU A 21 0.33 9.30 -4.88
CA LEU A 21 -0.81 9.91 -5.57
C LEU A 21 -0.45 11.30 -6.10
N ALA A 22 0.27 12.11 -5.31
CA ALA A 22 0.77 13.41 -5.74
C ALA A 22 1.77 13.32 -6.92
N ARG A 23 2.55 12.23 -6.99
CA ARG A 23 3.46 11.93 -8.13
C ARG A 23 2.72 11.43 -9.36
N GLN A 24 1.48 10.94 -9.22
CA GLN A 24 0.70 10.34 -10.30
C GLN A 24 -0.68 10.99 -10.43
N PRO A 25 -0.77 12.27 -10.87
CA PRO A 25 -2.04 13.01 -10.95
C PRO A 25 -3.13 12.29 -11.76
N GLN A 26 -2.74 11.65 -12.88
CA GLN A 26 -3.66 10.88 -13.72
C GLN A 26 -4.27 9.67 -12.99
N PHE A 27 -3.45 8.92 -12.25
CA PHE A 27 -3.96 7.79 -11.46
C PHE A 27 -4.83 8.26 -10.31
N GLN A 28 -4.45 9.37 -9.66
CA GLN A 28 -5.23 9.99 -8.60
C GLN A 28 -6.63 10.42 -9.08
N GLU A 29 -6.73 11.00 -10.28
CA GLU A 29 -8.02 11.36 -10.90
C GLU A 29 -8.88 10.13 -11.23
N GLN A 30 -8.27 9.06 -11.75
CA GLN A 30 -8.96 7.80 -12.01
C GLN A 30 -9.50 7.17 -10.71
N LEU A 31 -8.67 7.15 -9.66
CA LEU A 31 -9.06 6.65 -8.34
C LEU A 31 -10.18 7.50 -7.72
N HIS A 32 -10.09 8.83 -7.82
CA HIS A 32 -11.17 9.72 -7.40
C HIS A 32 -12.48 9.41 -8.14
N THR A 33 -12.41 9.18 -9.46
CA THR A 33 -13.58 8.83 -10.27
C THR A 33 -14.22 7.50 -9.84
N GLU A 34 -13.41 6.47 -9.56
CA GLU A 34 -13.88 5.20 -8.99
C GLU A 34 -14.55 5.42 -7.62
N ILE A 35 -13.95 6.23 -6.75
CA ILE A 35 -14.53 6.52 -5.43
C ILE A 35 -15.87 7.24 -5.55
N GLN A 36 -16.01 8.19 -6.48
CA GLN A 36 -17.25 8.94 -6.69
C GLN A 36 -18.37 8.07 -7.27
N SER A 37 -18.07 7.14 -8.19
CA SER A 37 -19.10 6.25 -8.74
C SER A 37 -19.74 5.38 -7.65
N HIS A 38 -18.94 4.91 -6.69
CA HIS A 38 -19.42 4.10 -5.57
C HIS A 38 -20.03 4.93 -4.42
N SER A 39 -19.59 6.18 -4.21
CA SER A 39 -20.17 7.08 -3.19
C SER A 39 -21.62 7.43 -3.50
N MET A 40 -21.94 7.62 -4.78
CA MET A 40 -23.31 7.88 -5.26
C MET A 40 -24.23 6.67 -5.08
N LEU A 41 -23.68 5.45 -5.11
CA LEU A 41 -24.43 4.20 -4.96
C LEU A 41 -24.64 3.80 -3.48
N ALA A 42 -23.72 4.21 -2.60
CA ALA A 42 -23.68 3.78 -1.20
C ALA A 42 -24.47 4.69 -0.24
N ALA A 43 -25.42 5.50 -0.72
CA ALA A 43 -26.25 6.38 0.10
C ALA A 43 -27.17 5.58 1.06
N GLY A 44 -26.60 5.05 2.14
CA GLY A 44 -27.26 4.28 3.20
C GLY A 44 -26.71 2.86 3.46
N SER A 45 -25.71 2.37 2.71
CA SER A 45 -25.15 1.03 2.86
C SER A 45 -23.65 1.03 3.22
N GLN A 46 -23.11 -0.14 3.63
CA GLN A 46 -21.68 -0.30 3.86
C GLN A 46 -20.91 -0.05 2.55
N THR A 47 -19.81 0.71 2.63
CA THR A 47 -18.96 1.00 1.47
C THR A 47 -18.36 -0.30 0.92
N PRO A 48 -18.63 -0.67 -0.35
CA PRO A 48 -18.18 -1.94 -0.91
C PRO A 48 -16.73 -1.86 -1.38
N TYR A 49 -15.77 -1.79 -0.45
CA TYR A 49 -14.35 -1.63 -0.79
C TYR A 49 -13.82 -2.73 -1.71
N ASP A 50 -14.37 -3.95 -1.63
CA ASP A 50 -13.98 -5.08 -2.48
C ASP A 50 -14.33 -4.87 -3.96
N GLU A 51 -15.26 -3.97 -4.26
CA GLU A 51 -15.69 -3.63 -5.62
C GLU A 51 -14.88 -2.47 -6.23
N MET A 52 -13.87 -1.95 -5.52
CA MET A 52 -13.01 -0.84 -5.96
C MET A 52 -11.62 -1.35 -6.39
N PRO A 53 -11.46 -1.86 -7.63
CA PRO A 53 -10.22 -2.49 -8.06
C PRO A 53 -9.03 -1.54 -8.09
N LEU A 54 -9.18 -0.25 -8.44
CA LEU A 54 -8.06 0.71 -8.43
C LEU A 54 -7.61 1.00 -7.00
N LEU A 55 -8.53 1.18 -6.05
CA LEU A 55 -8.21 1.35 -4.64
C LEU A 55 -7.42 0.15 -4.10
N ASN A 56 -7.89 -1.07 -4.36
CA ASN A 56 -7.22 -2.29 -3.90
C ASN A 56 -5.87 -2.51 -4.58
N ALA A 57 -5.78 -2.23 -5.88
CA ALA A 57 -4.52 -2.29 -6.63
C ALA A 57 -3.49 -1.29 -6.09
N PHE A 58 -3.94 -0.08 -5.74
CA PHE A 58 -3.10 0.95 -5.12
C PHE A 58 -2.59 0.50 -3.75
N ILE A 59 -3.46 0.00 -2.87
CA ILE A 59 -3.07 -0.49 -1.54
C ILE A 59 -2.07 -1.66 -1.64
N LYS A 60 -2.27 -2.59 -2.57
CA LYS A 60 -1.32 -3.68 -2.83
C LYS A 60 0.06 -3.16 -3.25
N GLU A 61 0.10 -2.23 -4.20
CA GLU A 61 1.37 -1.67 -4.65
C GLU A 61 2.04 -0.84 -3.56
N LEU A 62 1.25 -0.17 -2.74
CA LEU A 62 1.72 0.59 -1.59
C LEU A 62 2.42 -0.30 -0.57
N LEU A 63 1.80 -1.42 -0.19
CA LEU A 63 2.39 -2.40 0.70
C LEU A 63 3.58 -3.14 0.08
N ARG A 64 3.64 -3.25 -1.25
CA ARG A 64 4.79 -3.79 -1.97
C ARG A 64 6.02 -2.89 -1.82
N PHE A 65 5.87 -1.59 -2.08
CA PHE A 65 6.97 -0.63 -2.03
C PHE A 65 7.35 -0.17 -0.64
N TYR A 66 6.34 0.04 0.20
CA TYR A 66 6.51 0.65 1.51
C TYR A 66 5.93 -0.25 2.59
N PRO A 67 6.42 -1.50 2.73
CA PRO A 67 5.98 -2.35 3.83
C PRO A 67 6.40 -1.69 5.15
N ALA A 68 5.44 -1.54 6.06
CA ALA A 68 5.67 -0.89 7.35
C ALA A 68 6.90 -1.44 8.09
N LYS A 69 7.08 -2.77 8.08
CA LYS A 69 8.29 -3.45 8.54
C LYS A 69 9.04 -4.04 7.35
N PRO A 70 10.19 -3.47 6.97
CA PRO A 70 10.96 -3.90 5.80
C PRO A 70 11.84 -5.13 6.08
N LEU A 71 12.17 -5.39 7.35
CA LEU A 71 12.99 -6.49 7.82
C LEU A 71 12.30 -7.19 9.00
N THR A 72 12.53 -8.50 9.15
CA THR A 72 12.16 -9.23 10.37
C THR A 72 13.14 -10.38 10.59
N ASP A 73 13.51 -10.63 11.84
CA ASP A 73 14.50 -11.66 12.17
C ASP A 73 13.84 -12.97 12.62
N ARG A 74 14.51 -14.08 12.37
CA ARG A 74 14.18 -15.42 12.84
C ARG A 74 15.41 -16.07 13.44
N MET A 75 15.24 -16.88 14.48
CA MET A 75 16.32 -17.68 15.05
C MET A 75 16.04 -19.15 14.78
N ALA A 76 17.02 -19.87 14.25
CA ALA A 76 16.89 -21.32 14.04
C ALA A 76 16.88 -22.05 15.38
N VAL A 77 15.86 -22.86 15.62
CA VAL A 77 15.72 -23.65 16.86
C VAL A 77 16.51 -24.96 16.84
N GLN A 78 16.92 -25.39 15.64
CA GLN A 78 17.72 -26.58 15.39
C GLN A 78 18.54 -26.38 14.11
N ASP A 79 19.55 -27.24 13.91
CA ASP A 79 20.29 -27.28 12.65
C ASP A 79 19.33 -27.64 11.50
N THR A 80 19.41 -26.88 10.41
CA THR A 80 18.54 -27.05 9.24
C THR A 80 19.25 -26.61 7.97
N ALA A 81 18.63 -26.84 6.82
CA ALA A 81 19.12 -26.34 5.53
C ALA A 81 17.95 -25.66 4.79
N ILE A 82 18.14 -24.41 4.39
CA ILE A 82 17.14 -23.66 3.64
C ILE A 82 17.34 -23.95 2.15
N PRO A 83 16.34 -24.50 1.44
CA PRO A 83 16.44 -24.70 0.00
C PRO A 83 16.53 -23.36 -0.71
N LEU A 84 17.40 -23.29 -1.72
CA LEU A 84 17.54 -22.12 -2.59
C LEU A 84 16.52 -22.22 -3.72
N SER A 85 15.82 -21.13 -4.00
CA SER A 85 14.92 -21.04 -5.15
C SER A 85 15.65 -21.14 -6.48
N GLN A 86 16.93 -20.74 -6.51
CA GLN A 86 17.83 -20.89 -7.64
C GLN A 86 19.17 -21.44 -7.16
N SER A 87 19.69 -22.47 -7.84
CA SER A 87 20.99 -23.04 -7.48
C SER A 87 22.11 -22.04 -7.75
N ILE A 88 23.07 -21.95 -6.83
CA ILE A 88 24.25 -21.08 -6.96
C ILE A 88 25.44 -21.95 -7.35
N VAL A 89 26.26 -21.51 -8.30
CA VAL A 89 27.54 -22.17 -8.61
C VAL A 89 28.65 -21.45 -7.85
N THR A 90 29.39 -22.17 -7.01
CA THR A 90 30.49 -21.60 -6.23
C THR A 90 31.69 -21.29 -7.13
N SER A 91 32.66 -20.52 -6.61
CA SER A 91 33.94 -20.29 -7.29
C SER A 91 34.73 -21.58 -7.55
N LYS A 92 34.38 -22.68 -6.86
CA LYS A 92 34.95 -24.02 -7.05
C LYS A 92 34.17 -24.87 -8.06
N GLY A 93 33.13 -24.33 -8.69
CA GLY A 93 32.29 -25.03 -9.68
C GLY A 93 31.20 -25.92 -9.07
N GLU A 94 31.04 -25.94 -7.75
CA GLU A 94 30.05 -26.78 -7.07
C GLU A 94 28.65 -26.14 -7.15
N ARG A 95 27.62 -26.95 -7.43
CA ARG A 95 26.23 -26.51 -7.46
C ARG A 95 25.61 -26.62 -6.07
N LEU A 96 25.27 -25.49 -5.49
CA LEU A 96 24.64 -25.36 -4.20
C LEU A 96 23.12 -25.20 -4.37
N THR A 97 22.33 -26.09 -3.75
CA THR A 97 20.86 -26.09 -3.81
C THR A 97 20.20 -25.75 -2.47
N SER A 98 20.96 -25.71 -1.38
CA SER A 98 20.47 -25.33 -0.05
C SER A 98 21.57 -24.70 0.80
N THR A 99 21.21 -23.79 1.70
CA THR A 99 22.16 -23.14 2.62
C THR A 99 21.99 -23.72 4.03
N PRO A 100 23.04 -24.27 4.65
CA PRO A 100 22.97 -24.76 6.02
C PRO A 100 22.80 -23.60 7.01
N VAL A 101 22.00 -23.82 8.05
CA VAL A 101 21.69 -22.88 9.13
C VAL A 101 21.85 -23.62 10.44
N ARG A 102 22.69 -23.11 11.33
CA ARG A 102 22.95 -23.73 12.63
C ARG A 102 21.89 -23.31 13.66
N LYS A 103 21.65 -24.16 14.64
CA LYS A 103 20.87 -23.82 15.84
C LYS A 103 21.42 -22.53 16.46
N GLY A 104 20.52 -21.62 16.81
CA GLY A 104 20.83 -20.30 17.37
C GLY A 104 21.23 -19.25 16.33
N GLN A 105 21.41 -19.61 15.06
CA GLN A 105 21.72 -18.64 14.02
C GLN A 105 20.51 -17.73 13.74
N ILE A 106 20.75 -16.42 13.73
CA ILE A 106 19.77 -15.41 13.37
C ILE A 106 19.78 -15.21 11.86
N MET A 107 18.59 -15.16 11.26
CA MET A 107 18.36 -14.94 9.85
C MET A 107 17.41 -13.76 9.68
N THR A 108 17.79 -12.81 8.83
CA THR A 108 16.96 -11.66 8.51
C THR A 108 16.16 -11.92 7.23
N VAL A 109 14.85 -11.86 7.34
CA VAL A 109 13.94 -11.87 6.19
C VAL A 109 13.82 -10.44 5.68
N ALA A 110 14.42 -10.19 4.51
CA ALA A 110 14.41 -8.87 3.88
C ALA A 110 13.15 -8.64 3.02
N ILE A 111 12.03 -8.35 3.67
CA ILE A 111 10.70 -8.17 3.05
C ILE A 111 10.73 -7.11 1.95
N ALA A 112 11.24 -5.91 2.26
CA ALA A 112 11.30 -4.82 1.28
C ALA A 112 12.19 -5.19 0.09
N SER A 113 13.27 -5.94 0.34
CA SER A 113 14.17 -6.32 -0.74
C SER A 113 13.55 -7.33 -1.68
N TYR A 114 12.87 -8.34 -1.13
CA TYR A 114 12.08 -9.30 -1.89
C TYR A 114 11.06 -8.59 -2.78
N GLN A 115 10.30 -7.66 -2.21
CA GLN A 115 9.21 -6.97 -2.90
C GLN A 115 9.67 -5.94 -3.94
N ARG A 116 10.89 -5.38 -3.83
CA ARG A 116 11.36 -4.24 -4.65
C ARG A 116 12.57 -4.50 -5.54
N PHE A 117 13.30 -5.60 -5.36
CA PHE A 117 14.51 -5.87 -6.14
C PHE A 117 14.56 -7.25 -6.80
N ILE A 118 13.71 -8.20 -6.42
CA ILE A 118 13.75 -9.56 -6.98
C ILE A 118 12.99 -9.63 -8.30
N ARG A 119 13.73 -9.41 -9.40
CA ARG A 119 13.20 -9.41 -10.78
C ARG A 119 12.58 -10.75 -11.19
N THR A 120 13.10 -11.86 -10.70
CA THR A 120 12.58 -13.20 -10.99
C THR A 120 11.17 -13.41 -10.42
N ALA A 121 10.82 -12.73 -9.33
CA ALA A 121 9.50 -12.79 -8.72
C ALA A 121 8.54 -11.72 -9.26
N TRP A 122 9.04 -10.52 -9.56
CA TRP A 122 8.20 -9.33 -9.82
C TRP A 122 8.29 -8.76 -11.25
N GLY A 123 9.22 -9.24 -12.07
CA GLY A 123 9.50 -8.72 -13.41
C GLY A 123 10.59 -7.65 -13.47
N SER A 124 10.88 -7.17 -14.67
CA SER A 124 11.92 -6.16 -14.93
C SER A 124 11.57 -4.77 -14.39
N ASP A 125 10.29 -4.48 -14.24
CA ASP A 125 9.71 -3.23 -13.74
C ASP A 125 9.55 -3.20 -12.20
N VAL A 126 10.21 -4.13 -11.49
CA VAL A 126 10.06 -4.29 -10.03
C VAL A 126 10.37 -3.00 -9.24
N HIS A 127 11.21 -2.12 -9.77
CA HIS A 127 11.59 -0.86 -9.10
C HIS A 127 10.58 0.29 -9.33
N GLU A 128 9.57 0.10 -10.19
CA GLU A 128 8.56 1.12 -10.52
C GLU A 128 7.27 0.97 -9.70
N PHE A 129 6.81 2.08 -9.11
CA PHE A 129 5.53 2.14 -8.39
C PHE A 129 4.37 2.16 -9.40
N ARG A 130 3.77 0.99 -9.65
CA ARG A 130 2.76 0.83 -10.69
C ARG A 130 1.55 0.03 -10.22
N PRO A 131 0.52 0.68 -9.65
CA PRO A 131 -0.70 0.03 -9.16
C PRO A 131 -1.35 -0.88 -10.21
N SER A 132 -1.33 -0.48 -11.49
CA SER A 132 -1.94 -1.24 -12.59
C SER A 132 -1.39 -2.65 -12.78
N ARG A 133 -0.24 -3.01 -12.15
CA ARG A 133 0.26 -4.40 -12.15
C ARG A 133 -0.73 -5.38 -11.51
N TRP A 134 -1.55 -4.92 -10.58
CA TRP A 134 -2.51 -5.73 -9.84
C TRP A 134 -3.85 -5.87 -10.56
N MET A 135 -4.06 -5.11 -11.64
CA MET A 135 -5.29 -5.13 -12.44
C MET A 135 -5.34 -6.31 -13.42
N LYS A 136 -4.17 -6.87 -13.78
CA LYS A 136 -4.06 -8.08 -14.61
C LYS A 136 -3.59 -9.22 -13.72
N ARG A 137 -4.29 -10.36 -13.75
CA ARG A 137 -3.76 -11.61 -13.16
C ARG A 137 -2.48 -11.97 -13.89
N THR A 138 -1.33 -11.68 -13.29
CA THR A 138 -0.04 -12.06 -13.88
C THR A 138 0.20 -13.54 -13.59
N PRO A 139 0.41 -14.40 -14.61
CA PRO A 139 0.64 -15.84 -14.41
C PRO A 139 1.92 -16.16 -13.62
N GLN A 140 2.78 -15.18 -13.35
CA GLN A 140 4.06 -15.38 -12.66
C GLN A 140 3.96 -15.48 -11.13
N GLN A 141 2.83 -15.14 -10.49
CA GLN A 141 2.65 -15.34 -9.05
C GLN A 141 2.29 -16.80 -8.75
N LYS A 142 3.25 -17.71 -9.00
CA LYS A 142 3.09 -19.16 -8.80
C LYS A 142 3.00 -19.55 -7.31
N GLU A 143 3.41 -18.67 -6.40
CA GLU A 143 3.40 -18.92 -4.96
C GLU A 143 2.43 -17.98 -4.25
N VAL A 144 1.48 -18.56 -3.51
CA VAL A 144 0.58 -17.81 -2.63
C VAL A 144 1.37 -17.40 -1.39
N LEU A 145 1.92 -16.19 -1.44
CA LEU A 145 2.64 -15.59 -0.33
C LEU A 145 1.71 -14.71 0.51
N GLY A 146 1.67 -15.01 1.81
CA GLY A 146 0.99 -14.22 2.85
C GLY A 146 -0.54 -14.22 2.81
N PRO A 147 -1.20 -13.63 3.83
CA PRO A 147 -2.66 -13.56 3.90
C PRO A 147 -3.24 -12.60 2.86
N TYR A 148 -2.46 -11.60 2.45
CA TYR A 148 -2.81 -10.68 1.36
C TYR A 148 -2.04 -11.11 0.12
N VAL A 149 -2.69 -11.93 -0.71
CA VAL A 149 -2.10 -12.75 -1.76
C VAL A 149 -1.04 -12.00 -2.58
N GLY A 150 0.16 -12.59 -2.64
CA GLY A 150 1.29 -12.11 -3.43
C GLY A 150 2.20 -11.14 -2.68
N LEU A 151 1.95 -10.88 -1.39
CA LEU A 151 2.75 -9.94 -0.58
C LEU A 151 3.27 -10.60 0.70
N LEU A 152 4.54 -10.29 1.00
CA LEU A 152 5.19 -10.69 2.26
C LEU A 152 5.04 -9.61 3.34
N ALA A 153 4.36 -8.51 3.04
CA ALA A 153 4.13 -7.37 3.93
C ALA A 153 3.50 -7.76 5.27
N PHE A 154 2.70 -8.82 5.31
CA PHE A 154 2.08 -9.36 6.53
C PHE A 154 2.63 -10.73 6.94
N LEU A 155 3.74 -11.17 6.33
CA LEU A 155 4.29 -12.52 6.47
C LEU A 155 3.26 -13.59 6.10
N GLY A 156 3.49 -14.85 6.45
CA GLY A 156 2.55 -15.94 6.22
C GLY A 156 2.69 -17.05 7.26
N SER A 157 1.83 -18.07 7.15
CA SER A 157 1.79 -19.23 8.06
C SER A 157 1.63 -18.80 9.52
N THR A 158 2.26 -19.49 10.47
CA THR A 158 2.22 -19.24 11.93
C THR A 158 2.74 -17.86 12.35
N HIS A 159 3.42 -17.14 11.46
CA HIS A 159 3.95 -15.80 11.71
C HIS A 159 3.17 -14.70 10.99
N THR A 160 1.99 -15.02 10.48
CA THR A 160 1.07 -14.03 9.90
C THR A 160 0.78 -12.92 10.91
N ARG A 161 0.88 -11.67 10.48
CA ARG A 161 0.52 -10.53 11.35
C ARG A 161 -0.98 -10.51 11.58
N LEU A 162 -1.40 -10.70 12.83
CA LEU A 162 -2.81 -10.82 13.23
C LEU A 162 -3.68 -9.63 12.78
N GLY A 163 -3.13 -8.41 12.78
CA GLY A 163 -3.85 -7.19 12.42
C GLY A 163 -3.97 -6.89 10.91
N TRP A 164 -3.62 -7.83 10.02
CA TRP A 164 -3.58 -7.55 8.58
C TRP A 164 -4.93 -7.10 8.01
N GLY A 165 -6.04 -7.77 8.39
CA GLY A 165 -7.37 -7.44 7.87
C GLY A 165 -7.84 -6.05 8.30
N LEU A 166 -7.64 -5.71 9.57
CA LEU A 166 -7.92 -4.36 10.07
C LEU A 166 -7.07 -3.31 9.37
N ALA A 167 -5.77 -3.56 9.16
CA ALA A 167 -4.89 -2.63 8.47
C ALA A 167 -5.35 -2.36 7.02
N ILE A 168 -5.78 -3.38 6.29
CA ILE A 168 -6.32 -3.20 4.94
C ILE A 168 -7.62 -2.37 4.98
N LEU A 169 -8.54 -2.69 5.89
CA LEU A 169 -9.80 -1.96 6.04
C LEU A 169 -9.58 -0.49 6.41
N GLU A 170 -8.66 -0.20 7.33
CA GLU A 170 -8.29 1.16 7.71
C GLU A 170 -7.68 1.92 6.53
N MET A 171 -6.77 1.28 5.78
CA MET A 171 -6.18 1.90 4.59
C MET A 171 -7.22 2.20 3.51
N GLN A 172 -8.14 1.25 3.26
CA GLN A 172 -9.26 1.45 2.33
C GLN A 172 -10.14 2.62 2.78
N ALA A 173 -10.57 2.64 4.04
CA ALA A 173 -11.46 3.67 4.58
C ALA A 173 -10.82 5.07 4.56
N ILE A 174 -9.53 5.17 4.93
CA ILE A 174 -8.80 6.44 4.96
C ILE A 174 -8.60 6.95 3.53
N LEU A 175 -8.09 6.12 2.61
CA LEU A 175 -7.87 6.54 1.23
C LEU A 175 -9.17 6.89 0.52
N TYR A 176 -10.23 6.10 0.73
CA TYR A 176 -11.57 6.38 0.20
C TYR A 176 -12.05 7.78 0.61
N LYS A 177 -11.97 8.11 1.90
CA LYS A 177 -12.41 9.41 2.41
C LYS A 177 -11.52 10.57 1.94
N LEU A 178 -10.20 10.37 1.92
CA LEU A 178 -9.24 11.41 1.57
C LEU A 178 -9.27 11.71 0.07
N VAL A 179 -9.09 10.69 -0.77
CA VAL A 179 -9.07 10.85 -2.23
C VAL A 179 -10.44 11.30 -2.74
N GLY A 180 -11.54 10.85 -2.11
CA GLY A 180 -12.90 11.28 -2.46
C GLY A 180 -13.20 12.77 -2.20
N LYS A 181 -12.37 13.50 -1.46
CA LYS A 181 -12.63 14.91 -1.09
C LYS A 181 -11.47 15.86 -1.39
N PHE A 182 -10.27 15.32 -1.59
CA PHE A 182 -9.06 16.12 -1.70
C PHE A 182 -8.20 15.63 -2.85
N SER A 183 -7.50 16.57 -3.50
CA SER A 183 -6.38 16.29 -4.37
C SER A 183 -5.06 16.68 -3.70
N PHE A 184 -4.02 15.91 -4.02
CA PHE A 184 -2.69 16.00 -3.44
C PHE A 184 -1.68 16.36 -4.54
N ALA A 185 -0.79 17.30 -4.24
CA ALA A 185 0.31 17.69 -5.09
C ALA A 185 1.59 17.88 -4.27
N LEU A 186 2.75 17.65 -4.90
CA LEU A 186 4.04 17.92 -4.27
C LEU A 186 4.29 19.44 -4.22
N PRO A 187 4.96 19.95 -3.17
CA PRO A 187 5.54 21.28 -3.18
C PRO A 187 6.60 21.42 -4.28
N GLU A 188 6.82 22.65 -4.76
CA GLU A 188 7.90 22.93 -5.70
C GLU A 188 9.25 22.63 -5.02
N ASP A 189 10.17 21.98 -5.75
CA ASP A 189 11.54 21.64 -5.32
C ASP A 189 11.70 20.63 -4.17
N ASP A 190 10.66 19.87 -3.82
CA ASP A 190 10.75 18.93 -2.71
C ASP A 190 11.26 17.53 -3.10
N VAL A 191 12.30 17.07 -2.39
CA VAL A 191 12.88 15.73 -2.54
C VAL A 191 12.47 14.88 -1.35
N ILE A 192 11.44 14.06 -1.54
CA ILE A 192 11.00 13.11 -0.52
C ILE A 192 11.85 11.84 -0.59
N ARG A 193 12.51 11.53 0.52
CA ARG A 193 13.34 10.33 0.68
C ARG A 193 12.66 9.31 1.59
N THR A 194 12.98 8.04 1.39
CA THR A 194 12.60 6.98 2.34
C THR A 194 13.65 6.91 3.44
N ARG A 195 13.24 7.09 4.70
CA ARG A 195 14.07 6.86 5.87
C ARG A 195 13.66 5.55 6.54
N LEU A 196 14.67 4.77 6.91
CA LEU A 196 14.49 3.56 7.71
C LEU A 196 14.72 3.91 9.19
N ALA A 197 13.68 3.79 9.99
CA ALA A 197 13.77 3.74 11.45
C ALA A 197 13.25 2.38 11.91
N ASN A 198 12.41 2.36 12.95
CA ASN A 198 11.70 1.13 13.32
C ASN A 198 10.70 0.68 12.24
N THR A 199 10.24 1.62 11.41
CA THR A 199 9.41 1.42 10.22
C THR A 199 9.97 2.26 9.07
N LEU A 200 9.45 2.07 7.86
CA LEU A 200 9.70 3.02 6.78
C LEU A 200 8.89 4.30 7.04
N LEU A 201 9.49 5.48 6.81
CA LEU A 201 8.79 6.76 6.85
C LEU A 201 9.29 7.69 5.73
N PRO A 202 8.42 8.56 5.19
CA PRO A 202 8.86 9.62 4.30
C PRO A 202 9.62 10.68 5.11
N ALA A 203 10.70 11.21 4.54
CA ALA A 203 11.45 12.32 5.10
C ALA A 203 11.66 13.39 4.02
N GLY A 204 11.49 14.65 4.41
CA GLY A 204 11.77 15.79 3.55
C GLY A 204 13.27 15.98 3.30
N ARG A 205 13.62 16.99 2.50
CA ARG A 205 15.01 17.28 2.12
C ARG A 205 15.92 17.57 3.33
N SER A 206 15.39 18.18 4.38
CA SER A 206 16.10 18.49 5.64
C SER A 206 16.22 17.30 6.59
N GLY A 207 15.62 16.15 6.27
CA GLY A 207 15.57 14.97 7.15
C GLY A 207 14.50 15.05 8.25
N GLU A 208 13.66 16.09 8.23
CA GLU A 208 12.46 16.21 9.06
C GLU A 208 11.46 15.08 8.78
N GLU A 209 10.75 14.65 9.83
CA GLU A 209 9.75 13.56 9.79
C GLU A 209 8.43 13.97 9.10
N ALA A 210 8.41 15.10 8.41
CA ALA A 210 7.27 15.59 7.64
C ALA A 210 7.68 15.82 6.19
N ALA A 211 6.99 15.16 5.26
CA ALA A 211 7.03 15.49 3.85
C ALA A 211 5.79 16.34 3.53
N PRO A 212 5.92 17.66 3.34
CA PRO A 212 4.76 18.51 3.13
C PRO A 212 4.09 18.16 1.79
N LEU A 213 2.75 18.16 1.79
CA LEU A 213 1.93 18.00 0.59
C LEU A 213 1.01 19.22 0.46
N ARG A 214 0.82 19.69 -0.77
CA ARG A 214 -0.27 20.62 -1.08
C ARG A 214 -1.55 19.83 -1.17
N VAL A 215 -2.54 20.20 -0.37
CA VAL A 215 -3.85 19.54 -0.30
C VAL A 215 -4.91 20.53 -0.73
N THR A 216 -5.67 20.18 -1.78
CA THR A 216 -6.76 21.02 -2.31
C THR A 216 -8.06 20.28 -2.14
N ARG A 217 -9.07 20.93 -1.55
CA ARG A 217 -10.43 20.36 -1.49
C ARG A 217 -11.05 20.35 -2.88
N ILE A 218 -11.52 19.20 -3.32
CA ILE A 218 -12.27 19.05 -4.58
C ILE A 218 -13.68 19.58 -4.32
N ALA A 219 -14.13 20.55 -5.11
CA ALA A 219 -15.48 21.08 -5.00
C ALA A 219 -16.49 19.96 -5.27
N GLU A 220 -17.46 19.80 -4.37
CA GLU A 220 -18.61 18.94 -4.65
C GLU A 220 -19.36 19.59 -5.82
N SER A 221 -19.54 18.86 -6.93
CA SER A 221 -20.38 19.31 -8.03
C SER A 221 -21.77 19.60 -7.45
N SER A 222 -22.13 20.89 -7.36
CA SER A 222 -23.41 21.29 -6.80
C SER A 222 -24.51 20.71 -7.69
N LYS A 223 -25.18 19.66 -7.23
CA LYS A 223 -26.46 19.29 -7.84
C LYS A 223 -27.43 20.41 -7.56
N ALA A 224 -27.87 21.02 -8.66
CA ALA A 224 -28.96 21.97 -8.80
C ALA A 224 -30.04 21.74 -7.73
N HIS A 225 -30.14 22.69 -6.79
CA HIS A 225 -31.39 22.90 -6.08
C HIS A 225 -32.42 23.30 -7.13
N GLY A 226 -33.45 22.46 -7.31
CA GLY A 226 -34.59 22.80 -8.14
C GLY A 226 -35.15 24.13 -7.67
N SER A 227 -35.18 25.11 -8.56
CA SER A 227 -35.93 26.35 -8.38
C SER A 227 -37.42 25.97 -8.32
N VAL A 228 -37.95 25.84 -7.11
CA VAL A 228 -39.39 25.93 -6.89
C VAL A 228 -39.70 27.42 -6.77
N VAL A 229 -40.09 28.02 -7.89
CA VAL A 229 -40.75 29.32 -7.88
C VAL A 229 -42.17 29.06 -7.38
N ALA A 230 -42.41 29.31 -6.09
CA ALA A 230 -43.75 29.39 -5.54
C ALA A 230 -44.28 30.80 -5.84
N HIS A 231 -45.14 30.91 -6.85
CA HIS A 231 -46.04 32.05 -6.98
C HIS A 231 -47.15 31.88 -5.93
N THR A 232 -47.29 32.85 -5.03
CA THR A 232 -48.47 32.97 -4.17
C THR A 232 -49.22 34.21 -4.63
N GLU A 233 -50.30 34.01 -5.38
CA GLU A 233 -51.34 35.01 -5.57
C GLU A 233 -52.06 35.20 -4.23
N LEU A 234 -52.08 36.43 -3.75
CA LEU A 234 -52.93 36.86 -2.64
C LEU A 234 -54.19 37.48 -3.27
N GLU A 235 -55.30 36.74 -3.22
CA GLU A 235 -56.63 37.31 -3.43
C GLU A 235 -56.97 38.24 -2.25
N SER A 236 -57.28 39.49 -2.58
CA SER A 236 -57.80 40.51 -1.69
C SER A 236 -59.25 40.21 -1.33
N THR A 237 -59.57 40.22 -0.03
CA THR A 237 -60.91 40.56 0.48
C THR A 237 -60.84 41.88 1.24
#